data_AF-A0A6I1NNZ6-F1
#
_entry.id   AF-A0A6I1NNZ6-F1
#
_cell.length_a   1.000
_cell.length_b   1.000
_cell.length_c   1.000
_cell.angle_alpha   90.00
_cell.angle_beta   90.00
_cell.angle_gamma   90.00
#
_symmetry.space_group_name_H-M   'P 1'
#
loop_
_entity.id
_entity.type
_entity.pdbx_description
1 polymer ?
#
loop_
_entity_poly.entity_id
_entity_poly.type
_entity_poly.pdbx_seq_one_letter_code
_entity_poly.pdbx_strand_id
1 'polypeptide(L)'
;GLYCIQTDANGERRFLYWRNEAAVRDCFTTPAAEPILAALADYDVLYFSGITLAVLGAKGRERLIQTLIEARQRDARIVFDNNYRPRLWASQEEARAAYRSVLPHVDLALLTVDDEQALFHFADCDAVFEAYAQIGTPEVVLKRGAEACL
;
A
#
# COMPACT_ATOMS: atom_id res chain seq x y z
N GLY A 1 8.39 -4.11 15.75
CA GLY A 1 9.46 -4.60 14.86
C GLY A 1 10.58 -3.60 14.86
N LEU A 2 11.81 -4.06 14.63
CA LEU A 2 13.02 -3.22 14.63
C LEU A 2 13.61 -3.16 13.22
N TYR A 3 14.18 -2.01 12.85
CA TYR A 3 15.09 -1.93 11.72
C TYR A 3 16.32 -1.10 12.10
N CYS A 4 17.45 -1.39 11.46
CA CYS A 4 18.71 -0.67 11.64
C CYS A 4 19.21 -0.20 10.27
N ILE A 5 19.64 1.06 10.20
CA ILE A 5 20.31 1.62 9.03
C ILE A 5 21.79 1.68 9.35
N GLN A 6 22.60 0.99 8.56
CA GLN A 6 24.05 1.17 8.56
C GLN A 6 24.41 2.03 7.35
N THR A 7 25.18 3.08 7.60
CA THR A 7 25.72 3.92 6.53
C THR A 7 27.22 3.68 6.49
N ASP A 8 27.75 3.30 5.33
CA ASP A 8 29.19 3.13 5.17
C ASP A 8 29.90 4.49 5.02
N ALA A 9 31.24 4.47 4.94
CA ALA A 9 32.05 5.68 4.80
C ALA A 9 31.77 6.48 3.50
N ASN A 10 31.15 5.86 2.49
CA ASN A 10 30.79 6.48 1.22
C ASN A 10 29.32 6.96 1.17
N GLY A 11 28.56 6.76 2.25
CA GLY A 11 27.15 7.14 2.32
C GLY A 11 26.18 6.05 1.86
N GLU A 12 26.65 4.86 1.49
CA GLU A 12 25.79 3.74 1.09
C GLU A 12 24.99 3.24 2.30
N ARG A 13 23.66 3.20 2.17
CA ARG A 13 22.75 2.77 3.24
C ARG A 13 22.39 1.30 3.08
N ARG A 14 22.65 0.52 4.13
CA ARG A 14 22.21 -0.87 4.28
C ARG A 14 21.13 -0.95 5.34
N PHE A 15 20.06 -1.67 5.03
CA PHE A 15 18.91 -1.82 5.90
C PHE A 15 18.83 -3.26 6.43
N LEU A 16 18.82 -3.39 7.76
CA LEU A 16 18.65 -4.64 8.49
C LEU A 16 17.27 -4.64 9.14
N TYR A 17 16.53 -5.74 9.05
CA TYR A 17 15.14 -5.82 9.51
C TYR A 17 14.92 -7.02 10.45
N TRP A 18 14.33 -6.75 11.62
CA TRP A 18 13.79 -7.74 12.56
C TRP A 18 12.32 -7.43 12.80
N ARG A 19 11.48 -7.76 11.81
CA ARG A 19 10.06 -7.39 11.81
C ARG A 19 9.08 -8.52 11.49
N ASN A 20 9.57 -9.75 11.32
CA ASN A 20 8.70 -10.89 11.00
C ASN A 20 7.69 -11.23 12.11
N GLU A 21 7.97 -10.85 13.35
CA GLU A 21 7.08 -11.05 14.52
C GLU A 21 6.55 -9.71 15.06
N ALA A 22 6.52 -8.66 14.23
CA ALA A 22 5.98 -7.38 14.68
C ALA A 22 4.46 -7.48 14.90
N ALA A 23 3.98 -6.97 16.04
CA ALA A 23 2.56 -6.96 16.41
C ALA A 23 1.61 -6.36 15.34
N VAL A 24 2.12 -5.49 14.47
CA VAL A 24 1.35 -4.94 13.33
C VAL A 24 0.80 -6.02 12.40
N ARG A 25 1.41 -7.20 12.35
CA ARG A 25 0.93 -8.31 11.52
C ARG A 25 -0.42 -8.86 11.98
N ASP A 26 -0.72 -8.68 13.27
CA ASP A 26 -1.96 -9.12 13.90
C ASP A 26 -2.88 -7.95 14.28
N CYS A 27 -2.55 -6.71 13.91
CA CYS A 27 -3.29 -5.53 14.39
C CYS A 27 -4.76 -5.53 13.99
N PHE A 28 -5.12 -6.23 12.90
CA PHE A 28 -6.49 -6.42 12.45
C PHE A 28 -7.02 -7.84 12.67
N THR A 29 -6.36 -8.71 13.44
CA THR A 29 -6.82 -10.09 13.66
C THR A 29 -7.11 -10.41 15.13
N THR A 30 -6.74 -9.51 16.04
CA THR A 30 -7.02 -9.62 17.48
C THR A 30 -8.42 -9.10 17.84
N PRO A 31 -9.00 -9.53 18.98
CA PRO A 31 -10.29 -8.99 19.45
C PRO A 31 -10.30 -7.48 19.69
N ALA A 32 -9.14 -6.86 19.91
CA ALA A 32 -9.01 -5.42 20.09
C ALA A 32 -9.12 -4.63 18.78
N ALA A 33 -9.09 -5.31 17.63
CA ALA A 33 -9.16 -4.65 16.32
C ALA A 33 -10.56 -4.10 16.01
N GLU A 34 -11.60 -4.72 16.54
CA GLU A 34 -13.00 -4.49 16.23
C GLU A 34 -13.42 -3.03 16.49
N PRO A 35 -13.21 -2.46 17.70
CA PRO A 35 -13.51 -1.06 17.95
C PRO A 35 -12.64 -0.11 17.11
N ILE A 36 -11.41 -0.51 16.77
CA ILE A 36 -10.50 0.30 15.95
C ILE A 36 -11.01 0.37 14.51
N LEU A 37 -11.31 -0.77 13.89
CA LEU A 37 -11.81 -0.85 12.53
C LEU A 37 -13.17 -0.17 12.37
N ALA A 38 -14.04 -0.29 13.39
CA ALA A 38 -15.32 0.44 13.40
C ALA A 38 -15.11 1.96 13.43
N ALA A 39 -14.16 2.45 14.25
CA ALA A 39 -13.86 3.87 14.34
C ALA A 39 -13.21 4.44 13.06
N LEU A 40 -12.51 3.62 12.28
CA LEU A 40 -11.91 4.06 11.01
C LEU A 40 -12.94 4.55 10.00
N ALA A 41 -14.17 4.01 10.03
CA ALA A 41 -15.24 4.43 9.13
C ALA A 41 -15.71 5.89 9.37
N ASP A 42 -15.37 6.49 10.51
CA ASP A 42 -15.78 7.86 10.87
C ASP A 42 -14.75 8.93 10.48
N TYR A 43 -13.64 8.55 9.84
CA TYR A 43 -12.61 9.50 9.38
C TYR A 43 -12.88 9.98 7.96
N ASP A 44 -12.55 11.25 7.70
CA ASP A 44 -12.68 11.85 6.37
C ASP A 44 -11.70 11.25 5.34
N VAL A 45 -10.54 10.75 5.81
CA VAL A 45 -9.48 10.21 4.95
C VAL A 45 -8.87 8.96 5.58
N LEU A 46 -8.80 7.88 4.80
CA LEU A 46 -8.05 6.68 5.15
C LEU A 46 -6.85 6.52 4.22
N TYR A 47 -5.66 6.53 4.82
CA TYR A 47 -4.40 6.35 4.11
C TYR A 47 -3.74 5.02 4.48
N PHE A 48 -3.29 4.28 3.47
CA PHE A 48 -2.46 3.09 3.67
C PHE A 48 -1.47 2.91 2.52
N SER A 49 -0.54 1.96 2.67
CA SER A 49 0.48 1.71 1.66
C SER A 49 0.62 0.23 1.30
N GLY A 50 1.37 -0.06 0.25
CA GLY A 50 1.76 -1.43 -0.09
C GLY A 50 2.46 -2.18 1.04
N ILE A 51 3.18 -1.48 1.93
CA ILE A 51 3.76 -2.09 3.14
C ILE A 51 2.67 -2.53 4.11
N THR A 52 1.60 -1.73 4.28
CA THR A 52 0.44 -2.09 5.11
C THR A 52 -0.15 -3.42 4.63
N LEU A 53 -0.37 -3.55 3.32
CA LEU A 53 -0.86 -4.82 2.74
C LEU A 53 0.12 -5.96 2.98
N ALA A 54 1.42 -5.72 2.80
CA ALA A 54 2.42 -6.76 2.93
C ALA A 54 2.50 -7.36 4.35
N VAL A 55 2.25 -6.56 5.39
CA VAL A 55 2.37 -7.02 6.78
C VAL A 55 1.11 -7.63 7.37
N LEU A 56 -0.09 -7.26 6.89
CA LEU A 56 -1.38 -7.68 7.48
C LEU A 56 -1.78 -9.14 7.25
N GLY A 57 -1.12 -9.85 6.33
CA GLY A 57 -1.53 -11.19 5.90
C GLY A 57 -2.92 -11.21 5.25
N ALA A 58 -3.39 -12.39 4.82
CA ALA A 58 -4.65 -12.51 4.07
C ALA A 58 -5.88 -12.02 4.86
N LYS A 59 -6.06 -12.52 6.10
CA LYS A 59 -7.20 -12.14 6.96
C LYS A 59 -7.21 -10.64 7.30
N GLY A 60 -6.06 -10.05 7.56
CA GLY A 60 -5.97 -8.61 7.84
C GLY A 60 -6.29 -7.76 6.61
N ARG A 61 -5.87 -8.19 5.40
CA ARG A 61 -6.23 -7.53 4.14
C ARG A 61 -7.74 -7.58 3.87
N GLU A 62 -8.39 -8.73 4.08
CA GLU A 62 -9.84 -8.86 3.94
C GLU A 62 -10.60 -7.90 4.85
N ARG A 63 -10.19 -7.82 6.12
CA ARG A 63 -10.79 -6.89 7.08
C ARG A 63 -10.53 -5.42 6.72
N LEU A 64 -9.32 -5.10 6.24
CA LEU A 64 -9.03 -3.76 5.73
C LEU A 64 -9.97 -3.40 4.57
N ILE A 65 -10.12 -4.29 3.57
CA ILE A 65 -11.01 -4.06 2.42
C ILE A 65 -12.43 -3.76 2.88
N GLN A 66 -12.96 -4.57 3.82
CA GLN A 66 -14.29 -4.34 4.38
C GLN A 66 -14.41 -2.94 5.03
N THR A 67 -13.42 -2.54 5.82
CA THR A 67 -13.38 -1.19 6.42
C THR A 67 -13.28 -0.08 5.38
N LEU A 68 -12.50 -0.26 4.30
CA LEU A 68 -12.42 0.71 3.21
C LEU A 68 -13.79 0.88 2.53
N ILE A 69 -14.51 -0.21 2.28
CA ILE A 69 -15.86 -0.18 1.69
C ILE A 69 -16.84 0.59 2.61
N GLU A 70 -16.81 0.31 3.91
CA GLU A 70 -17.68 0.97 4.90
C GLU A 70 -17.37 2.46 5.03
N ALA A 71 -16.09 2.84 5.06
CA ALA A 71 -15.68 4.23 5.13
C ALA A 71 -16.11 5.00 3.87
N ARG A 72 -15.98 4.41 2.68
CA ARG A 72 -16.46 5.01 1.42
C ARG A 72 -17.97 5.26 1.41
N GLN A 73 -18.76 4.39 2.03
CA GLN A 73 -20.21 4.59 2.16
C GLN A 73 -20.57 5.81 3.04
N ARG A 74 -19.59 6.32 3.80
CA ARG A 74 -19.68 7.53 4.63
C ARG A 74 -18.86 8.68 4.06
N ASP A 75 -18.62 8.65 2.74
CA ASP A 75 -17.90 9.69 1.99
C ASP A 75 -16.41 9.87 2.36
N ALA A 76 -15.81 8.90 3.07
CA ALA A 76 -14.38 8.92 3.35
C ALA A 76 -13.56 8.78 2.05
N ARG A 77 -12.51 9.59 1.93
CA ARG A 77 -11.55 9.51 0.83
C ARG A 77 -10.50 8.44 1.11
N ILE A 78 -10.32 7.51 0.20
CA ILE A 78 -9.34 6.42 0.32
C ILE A 78 -8.08 6.75 -0.47
N VAL A 79 -6.94 6.78 0.22
CA VAL A 79 -5.63 7.10 -0.35
C VAL A 79 -4.70 5.91 -0.22
N PHE A 80 -4.08 5.52 -1.34
CA PHE A 80 -3.14 4.41 -1.41
C PHE A 80 -1.79 4.84 -1.95
N ASP A 81 -0.70 4.56 -1.21
CA ASP A 81 0.68 4.69 -1.71
C ASP A 81 1.26 3.32 -2.06
N ASN A 82 1.67 3.12 -3.31
CA ASN A 82 2.10 1.80 -3.77
C ASN A 82 3.29 1.26 -2.96
N ASN A 83 4.29 2.08 -2.63
CA ASN A 83 5.42 1.78 -1.75
C ASN A 83 5.87 0.30 -1.76
N TYR A 84 6.20 -0.20 -2.95
CA TYR A 84 6.41 -1.62 -3.18
C TYR A 84 7.73 -2.09 -2.56
N ARG A 85 7.67 -3.15 -1.76
CA ARG A 85 8.84 -3.73 -1.09
C ARG A 85 8.87 -5.25 -1.33
N PRO A 86 9.51 -5.73 -2.41
CA PRO A 86 9.49 -7.14 -2.81
C PRO A 86 9.80 -8.11 -1.66
N ARG A 87 10.77 -7.76 -0.80
CA ARG A 87 11.22 -8.58 0.34
C ARG A 87 10.16 -8.82 1.43
N LEU A 88 9.02 -8.12 1.39
CA LEU A 88 7.91 -8.33 2.32
C LEU A 88 6.86 -9.33 1.82
N TRP A 89 6.93 -9.72 0.56
CA TRP A 89 5.94 -10.57 -0.10
C TRP A 89 6.51 -11.97 -0.31
N ALA A 90 5.65 -12.99 -0.27
CA ALA A 90 6.09 -14.35 -0.59
C ALA A 90 6.40 -14.50 -2.08
N SER A 91 5.66 -13.77 -2.94
CA SER A 91 5.90 -13.71 -4.38
C SER A 91 5.42 -12.37 -4.97
N GLN A 92 5.84 -12.08 -6.20
CA GLN A 92 5.35 -10.92 -6.97
C GLN A 92 3.85 -11.07 -7.26
N GLU A 93 3.39 -12.29 -7.52
CA GLU A 93 1.98 -12.61 -7.78
C GLU A 93 1.10 -12.34 -6.56
N GLU A 94 1.57 -12.65 -5.35
CA GLU A 94 0.85 -12.33 -4.11
C GLU A 94 0.69 -10.81 -3.94
N ALA A 95 1.76 -10.05 -4.22
CA ALA A 95 1.72 -8.59 -4.18
C ALA A 95 0.72 -8.02 -5.19
N ARG A 96 0.75 -8.50 -6.45
CA ARG A 96 -0.19 -8.10 -7.50
C ARG A 96 -1.63 -8.38 -7.10
N ALA A 97 -1.91 -9.55 -6.56
CA ALA A 97 -3.25 -9.93 -6.11
C ALA A 97 -3.75 -8.99 -5.01
N ALA A 98 -2.91 -8.72 -4.00
CA ALA A 98 -3.27 -7.84 -2.89
C ALA A 98 -3.48 -6.37 -3.31
N TYR A 99 -2.70 -5.87 -4.28
CA TYR A 99 -2.88 -4.51 -4.79
C TYR A 99 -4.18 -4.43 -5.59
N ARG A 100 -4.39 -5.36 -6.52
CA ARG A 100 -5.62 -5.42 -7.33
C ARG A 100 -6.89 -5.53 -6.49
N SER A 101 -6.84 -6.16 -5.31
CA SER A 101 -8.00 -6.24 -4.43
C SER A 101 -8.38 -4.94 -3.74
N VAL A 102 -7.47 -3.97 -3.62
CA VAL A 102 -7.76 -2.68 -2.98
C VAL A 102 -7.99 -1.54 -3.97
N LEU A 103 -7.34 -1.59 -5.15
CA LEU A 103 -7.36 -0.51 -6.14
C LEU A 103 -8.77 -0.05 -6.56
N PRO A 104 -9.79 -0.93 -6.70
CA PRO A 104 -11.17 -0.50 -6.99
C PRO A 104 -11.82 0.37 -5.91
N HIS A 105 -11.23 0.43 -4.71
CA HIS A 105 -11.71 1.19 -3.56
C HIS A 105 -10.89 2.46 -3.31
N VAL A 106 -9.90 2.76 -4.14
CA VAL A 106 -8.99 3.90 -3.97
C VAL A 106 -9.50 5.12 -4.73
N ASP A 107 -9.57 6.27 -4.07
CA ASP A 107 -9.89 7.56 -4.71
C ASP A 107 -8.63 8.29 -5.19
N LEU A 108 -7.53 8.15 -4.46
CA LEU A 108 -6.24 8.76 -4.77
C LEU A 108 -5.12 7.73 -4.68
N ALA A 109 -4.47 7.47 -5.80
CA ALA A 109 -3.30 6.60 -5.88
C ALA A 109 -2.01 7.44 -5.97
N LEU A 110 -1.13 7.28 -4.99
CA LEU A 110 0.21 7.88 -4.94
C LEU A 110 1.25 6.84 -5.39
N LEU A 111 1.59 6.87 -6.66
CA LEU A 111 2.38 5.83 -7.31
C LEU A 111 3.83 6.28 -7.49
N THR A 112 4.79 5.47 -7.05
CA THR A 112 6.17 5.58 -7.53
C THR A 112 6.28 4.80 -8.83
N VAL A 113 6.72 5.44 -9.91
CA VAL A 113 6.76 4.80 -11.24
C VAL A 113 7.64 3.54 -11.25
N ASP A 114 8.82 3.60 -10.61
CA ASP A 114 9.73 2.45 -10.51
C ASP A 114 9.09 1.27 -9.79
N ASP A 115 8.23 1.52 -8.80
CA ASP A 115 7.50 0.47 -8.07
C ASP A 115 6.43 -0.17 -8.97
N GLU A 116 5.72 0.63 -9.79
CA GLU A 116 4.75 0.13 -10.77
C GLU A 116 5.42 -0.70 -11.87
N GLN A 117 6.57 -0.25 -12.38
CA GLN A 117 7.37 -1.00 -13.33
C GLN A 117 7.90 -2.31 -12.70
N ALA A 118 8.41 -2.25 -11.48
CA ALA A 118 8.93 -3.43 -10.79
C ALA A 118 7.84 -4.44 -10.42
N LEU A 119 6.62 -4.00 -10.10
CA LEU A 119 5.53 -4.87 -9.68
C LEU A 119 4.69 -5.36 -10.86
N PHE A 120 4.25 -4.47 -11.75
CA PHE A 120 3.31 -4.78 -12.83
C PHE A 120 3.94 -4.85 -14.22
N HIS A 121 5.22 -4.50 -14.35
CA HIS A 121 5.95 -4.46 -15.63
C HIS A 121 5.35 -3.47 -16.63
N PHE A 122 4.77 -2.37 -16.14
CA PHE A 122 4.38 -1.27 -17.03
C PHE A 122 5.60 -0.69 -17.74
N ALA A 123 5.43 -0.31 -19.00
CA ALA A 123 6.55 0.19 -19.80
C ALA A 123 6.95 1.61 -19.40
N ASP A 124 5.96 2.47 -19.17
CA ASP A 124 6.14 3.91 -18.95
C ASP A 124 4.98 4.51 -18.14
N CYS A 125 5.01 5.82 -17.95
CA CYS A 125 3.99 6.57 -17.21
C CYS A 125 2.61 6.50 -17.87
N ASP A 126 2.55 6.51 -19.21
CA ASP A 126 1.29 6.50 -19.94
C ASP A 126 0.57 5.15 -19.77
N ALA A 127 1.32 4.05 -19.82
CA ALA A 127 0.79 2.71 -19.53
C ALA A 127 0.24 2.60 -18.10
N VAL A 128 0.86 3.27 -17.12
CA VAL A 128 0.35 3.35 -15.74
C VAL A 128 -0.97 4.13 -15.71
N PHE A 129 -1.03 5.32 -16.30
CA PHE A 129 -2.26 6.11 -16.33
C PHE A 129 -3.41 5.38 -17.05
N GLU A 130 -3.15 4.73 -18.17
CA GLU A 130 -4.15 3.95 -18.89
C GLU A 130 -4.71 2.82 -18.02
N ALA A 131 -3.83 2.08 -17.33
CA ALA A 131 -4.25 0.99 -16.45
C ALA A 131 -5.12 1.49 -15.28
N TYR A 132 -4.73 2.59 -14.62
CA TYR A 132 -5.49 3.13 -13.49
C TYR A 132 -6.79 3.82 -13.94
N ALA A 133 -6.83 4.38 -15.15
CA ALA A 133 -8.06 4.86 -15.77
C ALA A 133 -9.05 3.72 -16.05
N GLN A 134 -8.56 2.57 -16.52
CA GLN A 134 -9.39 1.37 -16.73
C GLN A 134 -9.94 0.79 -15.41
N ILE A 135 -9.18 0.91 -14.31
CA ILE A 135 -9.65 0.55 -12.96
C ILE A 135 -10.73 1.53 -12.47
N GLY A 136 -10.72 2.77 -12.97
CA GLY A 136 -11.62 3.84 -12.54
C GLY A 136 -11.12 4.61 -11.32
N THR A 137 -9.80 4.64 -11.07
CA THR A 137 -9.21 5.43 -9.99
C THR A 137 -9.36 6.93 -10.32
N PRO A 138 -10.08 7.72 -9.50
CA PRO A 138 -10.38 9.12 -9.80
C PRO A 138 -9.15 10.04 -9.93
N GLU A 139 -8.18 9.89 -9.03
CA GLU A 139 -6.97 10.71 -9.01
C GLU A 139 -5.72 9.84 -8.90
N VAL A 140 -4.75 10.07 -9.77
CA VAL A 140 -3.48 9.35 -9.82
C VAL A 140 -2.35 10.37 -9.82
N VAL A 141 -1.42 10.19 -8.89
CA VAL A 141 -0.22 11.03 -8.74
C VAL A 141 1.00 10.14 -8.96
N LEU A 142 1.83 10.47 -9.95
CA LEU A 142 2.98 9.67 -10.33
C LEU A 142 4.29 10.35 -9.90
N LYS A 143 4.90 9.80 -8.86
CA LYS A 143 6.21 10.16 -8.31
C LYS A 143 7.31 9.57 -9.19
N ARG A 144 8.13 10.43 -9.80
CA ARG A 144 9.20 10.06 -10.76
C ARG A 144 10.60 10.41 -10.25
N GLY A 145 10.86 10.16 -8.97
CA GLY A 145 12.15 10.44 -8.35
C GLY A 145 12.53 11.92 -8.41
N ALA A 146 13.59 12.25 -9.15
CA ALA A 146 14.05 13.62 -9.32
C ALA A 146 13.30 14.39 -10.43
N GLU A 147 12.55 13.69 -11.28
CA GLU A 147 11.72 14.32 -12.30
C GLU A 147 10.45 14.94 -11.71
N ALA A 148 9.79 15.79 -12.49
CA ALA A 148 8.54 16.42 -12.07
C ALA A 148 7.46 15.37 -11.77
N CYS A 149 6.63 15.63 -10.76
CA CYS A 149 5.44 14.82 -10.53
C CYS A 149 4.44 14.99 -11.70
N LEU A 150 3.75 13.91 -12.06
CA LEU A 150 2.59 13.95 -12.95
C LEU A 150 1.32 13.75 -12.14
#